data_AF-A0A2M7EAF6-F1
#
_entry.id   AF-A0A2M7EAF6-F1
#
_cell.length_a   1.000
_cell.length_b   1.000
_cell.length_c   1.000
_cell.angle_alpha   90.00
_cell.angle_beta   90.00
_cell.angle_gamma   90.00
#
_symmetry.space_group_name_H-M   'P 1'
#
loop_
_entity.id
_entity.type
_entity.pdbx_description
1 polymer ?
#
loop_
_entity_poly.entity_id
_entity_poly.type
_entity_poly.pdbx_seq_one_letter_code
_entity_poly.pdbx_strand_id
1 'polypeptide(L)'
;MNNARYIKILGSADRQLEKISKDYLLSLNLAEMKTIQKYFKKEKKNPTDIELETIAQTWSEHCIHKTFKSKIEYEENGKREVINNLLKQTIIKSTRKLNKSWCISVFEDNAGIIKFTDDYNLAFKVETHNHPSALEPYGGAETGIGGVIRDILGVGRGAKPIFNTDIFCFGPLNLNFKQLPAGTLHPRRIFKGVVSGVRDYGNRMGIPTINGAILFDQGYICNPLVFCGTGGLIPANQCKKTVLSGDLIVAIGGRTGRDGIHGATFSSLSLDKDTKTSPVQIGHPIAEKKFTDTLLEARDKNLYRSLTDCGAGGFSSAVGELGKETGAIVYLEKAPLKYQGLLPWEIWVSEAQERMVLVVPPKKLKELLKLFSREDVEATVIGKFTGSKKLQLFYRKTRVCNLKMDFLHQGLPGIRKRAIWKAKKFKEPSFSQPGNLTKILKKLL
;
A
#
# COMPACT_ATOMS: atom_id res chain seq x y z
N MET A 1 26.60 7.25 -17.98
CA MET A 1 26.65 7.73 -16.58
C MET A 1 25.23 7.73 -16.04
N ASN A 2 24.93 6.95 -15.00
CA ASN A 2 23.63 6.95 -14.28
C ASN A 2 23.88 6.43 -12.85
N ASN A 3 24.74 7.14 -12.13
CA ASN A 3 25.02 6.87 -10.71
C ASN A 3 23.99 7.60 -9.84
N ALA A 4 23.82 7.14 -8.60
CA ALA A 4 23.01 7.82 -7.60
C ALA A 4 23.50 9.26 -7.39
N ARG A 5 22.56 10.20 -7.31
CA ARG A 5 22.87 11.63 -7.10
C ARG A 5 22.95 11.91 -5.61
N TYR A 6 24.00 12.59 -5.16
CA TYR A 6 24.10 13.04 -3.77
C TYR A 6 23.33 14.34 -3.56
N ILE A 7 22.42 14.34 -2.58
CA ILE A 7 21.56 15.49 -2.30
C ILE A 7 22.12 16.25 -1.10
N LYS A 8 22.50 17.51 -1.33
CA LYS A 8 23.12 18.36 -0.30
C LYS A 8 22.09 18.78 0.76
N ILE A 9 22.01 18.02 1.84
CA ILE A 9 21.22 18.38 3.03
C ILE A 9 22.12 18.82 4.20
N LEU A 10 23.38 18.38 4.26
CA LEU A 10 24.28 18.76 5.34
C LEU A 10 24.64 20.24 5.25
N GLY A 11 24.46 20.96 6.36
CA GLY A 11 24.67 22.40 6.44
C GLY A 11 23.55 23.24 5.79
N SER A 12 22.52 22.60 5.24
CA SER A 12 21.37 23.30 4.66
C SER A 12 20.49 23.90 5.76
N ALA A 13 20.04 25.13 5.56
CA ALA A 13 19.09 25.82 6.44
C ALA A 13 17.67 25.27 6.27
N ASP A 14 16.77 25.60 7.20
CA ASP A 14 15.38 25.10 7.24
C ASP A 14 14.65 25.31 5.90
N ARG A 15 14.71 26.53 5.34
CA ARG A 15 14.09 26.85 4.04
C ARG A 15 14.64 25.99 2.89
N GLN A 16 15.93 25.63 2.94
CA GLN A 16 16.55 24.78 1.92
C GLN A 16 16.10 23.33 2.07
N LEU A 17 15.94 22.83 3.30
CA LEU A 17 15.42 21.48 3.56
C LEU A 17 13.97 21.33 3.07
N GLU A 18 13.13 22.32 3.32
CA GLU A 18 11.75 22.36 2.82
C GLU A 18 11.73 22.40 1.29
N LYS A 19 12.60 23.23 0.69
CA LYS A 19 12.73 23.31 -0.77
C LYS A 19 13.13 21.96 -1.37
N ILE A 20 14.11 21.26 -0.77
CA ILE A 20 14.55 19.93 -1.22
C ILE A 20 13.39 18.94 -1.15
N SER A 21 12.64 18.91 -0.05
CA SER A 21 11.48 18.02 0.08
C SER A 21 10.44 18.28 -1.02
N LYS A 22 10.17 19.55 -1.32
CA LYS A 22 9.23 19.96 -2.37
C LYS A 22 9.74 19.63 -3.78
N ASP A 23 10.98 19.99 -4.10
CA ASP A 23 11.57 19.80 -5.43
C ASP A 23 11.66 18.32 -5.83
N TYR A 24 11.92 17.45 -4.85
CA TYR A 24 12.04 15.99 -5.03
C TYR A 24 10.73 15.24 -4.74
N LEU A 25 9.61 15.94 -4.47
CA LEU A 25 8.30 15.33 -4.20
C LEU A 25 8.31 14.29 -3.06
N LEU A 26 9.15 14.51 -2.04
CA LEU A 26 9.33 13.58 -0.92
C LEU A 26 8.16 13.60 0.08
N SER A 27 7.35 14.67 0.06
CA SER A 27 6.26 14.90 1.03
C SER A 27 6.71 14.81 2.50
N LEU A 28 7.97 15.16 2.78
CA LEU A 28 8.55 15.20 4.13
C LEU A 28 8.44 16.61 4.72
N ASN A 29 7.96 16.72 5.96
CA ASN A 29 7.93 18.00 6.67
C ASN A 29 9.32 18.38 7.22
N LEU A 30 9.45 19.62 7.71
CA LEU A 30 10.72 20.14 8.22
C LEU A 30 11.31 19.30 9.36
N ALA A 31 10.48 18.78 10.29
CA ALA A 31 10.96 17.96 11.41
C ALA A 31 11.53 16.62 10.93
N GLU A 32 10.88 16.00 9.95
CA GLU A 32 11.35 14.78 9.28
C GLU A 32 12.67 15.04 8.54
N MET A 33 12.75 16.12 7.74
CA MET A 33 13.97 16.50 7.03
C MET A 33 15.14 16.82 7.97
N LYS A 34 14.89 17.50 9.10
CA LYS A 34 15.91 17.74 10.15
C LYS A 34 16.40 16.45 10.78
N THR A 35 15.49 15.49 10.99
CA THR A 35 15.84 14.18 11.55
C THR A 35 16.74 13.40 10.59
N ILE A 36 16.42 13.43 9.29
CA ILE A 36 17.25 12.87 8.22
C ILE A 36 18.60 13.57 8.16
N GLN A 37 18.64 14.90 8.17
CA GLN A 37 19.89 15.67 8.21
C GLN A 37 20.77 15.29 9.41
N LYS A 38 20.18 15.12 10.60
CA LYS A 38 20.90 14.70 11.81
C LYS A 38 21.47 13.29 11.67
N TYR A 39 20.72 12.36 11.07
CA TYR A 39 21.20 11.01 10.79
C TYR A 39 22.40 11.04 9.83
N PHE A 40 22.26 11.71 8.69
CA PHE A 40 23.33 11.79 7.69
C PHE A 40 24.56 12.59 8.16
N LYS A 41 24.38 13.54 9.10
CA LYS A 41 25.49 14.21 9.78
C LYS A 41 26.33 13.22 10.59
N LYS A 42 25.68 12.27 11.27
CA LYS A 42 26.38 11.18 12.01
C LYS A 42 27.06 10.20 11.06
N GLU A 43 26.44 9.90 9.93
CA GLU A 43 27.03 9.06 8.87
C GLU A 43 28.12 9.79 8.05
N LYS A 44 28.38 11.08 8.35
CA LYS A 44 29.41 11.93 7.74
C LYS A 44 29.33 11.99 6.20
N LYS A 45 28.12 11.91 5.65
CA LYS A 45 27.89 12.01 4.20
C LYS A 45 26.53 12.66 3.91
N ASN A 46 26.39 13.26 2.73
CA ASN A 46 25.07 13.55 2.20
C ASN A 46 24.39 12.24 1.76
N PRO A 47 23.04 12.16 1.85
CA PRO A 47 22.30 11.05 1.28
C PRO A 47 22.38 11.04 -0.23
N THR A 48 22.16 9.86 -0.81
CA THR A 48 21.78 9.74 -2.21
C THR A 48 20.28 10.00 -2.41
N ASP A 49 19.88 10.27 -3.65
CA ASP A 49 18.49 10.31 -4.10
C ASP A 49 17.71 9.06 -3.67
N ILE A 50 18.23 7.87 -3.94
CA ILE A 50 17.59 6.61 -3.55
C ILE A 50 17.45 6.44 -2.04
N GLU A 51 18.39 6.95 -1.23
CA GLU A 51 18.28 6.93 0.23
C GLU A 51 17.17 7.85 0.72
N LEU A 52 17.04 9.06 0.15
CA LEU A 52 15.94 9.97 0.49
C LEU A 52 14.58 9.42 0.04
N GLU A 53 14.49 8.88 -1.17
CA GLU A 53 13.27 8.25 -1.70
C GLU A 53 12.85 7.06 -0.82
N THR A 54 13.80 6.20 -0.44
CA THR A 54 13.53 5.07 0.46
C THR A 54 12.93 5.54 1.79
N ILE A 55 13.50 6.58 2.40
CA ILE A 55 13.01 7.15 3.66
C ILE A 55 11.63 7.79 3.45
N ALA A 56 11.46 8.58 2.38
CA ALA A 56 10.21 9.28 2.07
C ALA A 56 9.03 8.32 1.89
N GLN A 57 9.22 7.24 1.13
CA GLN A 57 8.19 6.21 0.95
C GLN A 57 7.87 5.51 2.28
N THR A 58 8.89 5.10 3.03
CA THR A 58 8.71 4.39 4.32
C THR A 58 8.00 5.28 5.36
N TRP A 59 8.28 6.58 5.37
CA TRP A 59 7.74 7.55 6.33
C TRP A 59 6.48 8.28 5.82
N SER A 60 5.95 7.88 4.67
CA SER A 60 4.71 8.44 4.12
C SER A 60 3.51 8.16 5.05
N GLU A 61 2.46 8.99 4.98
CA GLU A 61 1.23 8.73 5.75
C GLU A 61 0.60 7.40 5.32
N HIS A 62 0.70 7.07 4.03
CA HIS A 62 0.22 5.83 3.45
C HIS A 62 0.88 4.59 4.07
N CYS A 63 2.21 4.56 4.20
CA CYS A 63 2.92 3.36 4.67
C CYS A 63 2.95 3.22 6.20
N ILE A 64 3.20 4.31 6.94
CA ILE A 64 3.38 4.21 8.40
C ILE A 64 2.14 4.64 9.21
N HIS A 65 1.11 5.21 8.57
CA HIS A 65 -0.10 5.73 9.22
C HIS A 65 0.22 6.73 10.34
N LYS A 66 0.97 7.77 9.98
CA LYS A 66 1.47 8.82 10.90
C LYS A 66 0.38 9.39 11.78
N THR A 67 -0.79 9.68 11.21
CA THR A 67 -1.93 10.24 11.94
C THR A 67 -2.47 9.25 12.98
N PHE A 68 -2.65 7.99 12.63
CA PHE A 68 -3.09 6.94 13.55
C PHE A 68 -2.07 6.62 14.66
N LYS A 69 -0.78 6.86 14.42
CA LYS A 69 0.30 6.65 15.40
C LYS A 69 0.67 7.91 16.18
N SER A 70 0.12 9.07 15.83
CA SER A 70 0.44 10.36 16.45
C SER A 70 -0.10 10.49 17.88
N LYS A 71 0.53 11.38 18.65
CA LYS A 71 -0.01 11.88 19.91
C LYS A 71 -1.05 12.96 19.61
N ILE A 72 -2.28 12.76 20.04
CA ILE A 72 -3.39 13.69 19.85
C ILE A 72 -3.75 14.34 21.19
N GLU A 73 -3.63 15.66 21.25
CA GLU A 73 -4.21 16.49 22.31
C GLU A 73 -5.68 16.74 21.94
N TYR A 74 -6.58 16.01 22.58
CA TYR A 74 -8.01 16.02 22.29
C TYR A 74 -8.77 16.89 23.31
N GLU A 75 -9.64 17.76 22.83
CA GLU A 75 -10.51 18.60 23.64
C GLU A 75 -11.97 18.39 23.26
N GLU A 76 -12.81 18.05 24.24
CA GLU A 76 -14.25 17.86 24.08
C GLU A 76 -15.01 18.43 25.28
N ASN A 77 -15.95 19.34 25.04
CA ASN A 77 -16.79 19.95 26.07
C ASN A 77 -15.99 20.51 27.28
N GLY A 78 -14.83 21.11 27.00
CA GLY A 78 -13.93 21.67 28.01
C GLY A 78 -13.03 20.64 28.73
N LYS A 79 -13.21 19.33 28.46
CA LYS A 79 -12.31 18.27 28.96
C LYS A 79 -11.16 18.06 27.98
N ARG A 80 -9.95 17.90 28.52
CA ARG A 80 -8.74 17.64 27.73
C ARG A 80 -8.17 16.27 28.07
N GLU A 81 -7.79 15.53 27.05
CA GLU A 81 -7.05 14.27 27.20
C GLU A 81 -5.95 14.14 26.15
N VAL A 82 -5.00 13.25 26.43
CA VAL A 82 -3.87 12.97 25.54
C VAL A 82 -3.95 11.52 25.07
N ILE A 83 -4.24 11.33 23.79
CA ILE A 83 -4.25 10.03 23.12
C ILE A 83 -2.85 9.80 22.56
N ASN A 84 -2.06 8.89 23.13
CA ASN A 84 -0.65 8.72 22.73
C ASN A 84 -0.48 8.01 21.38
N ASN A 85 -1.45 7.20 20.99
CA ASN A 85 -1.47 6.47 19.73
C ASN A 85 -2.90 6.00 19.46
N LEU A 86 -3.58 6.64 18.51
CA LEU A 86 -5.00 6.43 18.25
C LEU A 86 -5.31 4.96 17.94
N LEU A 87 -4.55 4.34 17.03
CA LEU A 87 -4.76 2.94 16.63
C LEU A 87 -4.55 1.96 17.80
N LYS A 88 -3.47 2.17 18.57
CA LYS A 88 -3.16 1.32 19.74
C LYS A 88 -4.24 1.43 20.81
N GLN A 89 -4.72 2.64 21.08
CA GLN A 89 -5.66 2.90 22.18
C GLN A 89 -7.13 2.61 21.83
N THR A 90 -7.47 2.51 20.55
CA THR A 90 -8.84 2.22 20.09
C THR A 90 -8.98 0.76 19.61
N ILE A 91 -8.58 0.48 18.38
CA ILE A 91 -8.81 -0.79 17.68
C ILE A 91 -7.96 -1.92 18.29
N ILE A 92 -6.65 -1.70 18.46
CA ILE A 92 -5.74 -2.74 18.99
C ILE A 92 -6.04 -3.04 20.45
N LYS A 93 -6.30 -2.01 21.28
CA LYS A 93 -6.66 -2.20 22.70
C LYS A 93 -7.91 -3.07 22.84
N SER A 94 -8.93 -2.80 22.04
CA SER A 94 -10.17 -3.59 22.05
C SER A 94 -9.91 -5.04 21.67
N THR A 95 -9.13 -5.26 20.60
CA THR A 95 -8.74 -6.62 20.15
C THR A 95 -7.96 -7.37 21.22
N ARG A 96 -6.95 -6.72 21.84
CA ARG A 96 -6.14 -7.31 22.91
C ARG A 96 -6.94 -7.58 24.19
N LYS A 97 -7.91 -6.72 24.52
CA LYS A 97 -8.80 -6.91 25.68
C LYS A 97 -9.72 -8.11 25.46
N LEU A 98 -10.24 -8.29 24.25
CA LEU A 98 -11.09 -9.44 23.92
C LEU A 98 -10.30 -10.76 23.88
N ASN A 99 -9.02 -10.71 23.48
CA ASN A 99 -8.06 -11.81 23.47
C ASN A 99 -8.66 -13.14 22.97
N LYS A 100 -9.38 -13.09 21.85
CA LYS A 100 -10.06 -14.25 21.31
C LYS A 100 -9.05 -15.19 20.69
N SER A 101 -9.06 -16.46 21.11
CA SER A 101 -8.14 -17.50 20.61
C SER A 101 -8.29 -17.79 19.12
N TRP A 102 -9.44 -17.47 18.52
CA TRP A 102 -9.67 -17.60 17.09
C TRP A 102 -9.05 -16.45 16.27
N CYS A 103 -8.52 -15.39 16.88
CA CYS A 103 -7.70 -14.39 16.17
C CYS A 103 -6.27 -14.90 16.02
N ILE A 104 -5.93 -15.48 14.87
CA ILE A 104 -4.65 -16.15 14.62
C ILE A 104 -3.54 -15.15 14.30
N SER A 105 -3.81 -14.13 13.49
CA SER A 105 -2.89 -13.04 13.19
C SER A 105 -3.64 -11.74 13.02
N VAL A 106 -3.27 -10.71 13.78
CA VAL A 106 -3.91 -9.40 13.78
C VAL A 106 -2.84 -8.31 13.90
N PHE A 107 -2.86 -7.32 13.00
CA PHE A 107 -1.94 -6.17 12.97
C PHE A 107 -0.44 -6.50 12.75
N GLU A 108 -0.12 -7.69 12.25
CA GLU A 108 1.27 -8.16 12.05
C GLU A 108 1.61 -8.46 10.58
N ASP A 109 0.61 -8.52 9.70
CA ASP A 109 0.74 -8.97 8.31
C ASP A 109 -0.25 -8.22 7.40
N ASN A 110 -0.19 -8.47 6.09
CA ASN A 110 -0.99 -7.79 5.07
C ASN A 110 -2.51 -7.92 5.26
N ALA A 111 -2.95 -9.01 5.91
CA ALA A 111 -4.35 -9.31 6.18
C ALA A 111 -4.53 -9.86 7.61
N GLY A 112 -5.76 -9.77 8.13
CA GLY A 112 -6.12 -10.45 9.38
C GLY A 112 -6.44 -11.92 9.13
N ILE A 113 -6.02 -12.81 10.02
CA ILE A 113 -6.31 -14.24 9.95
C ILE A 113 -7.12 -14.67 11.17
N ILE A 114 -8.23 -15.37 10.93
CA ILE A 114 -9.07 -16.00 11.96
C ILE A 114 -9.15 -17.52 11.78
N LYS A 115 -9.35 -18.27 12.87
CA LYS A 115 -9.63 -19.70 12.82
C LYS A 115 -10.97 -19.93 12.13
N PHE A 116 -11.03 -20.87 11.19
CA PHE A 116 -12.26 -21.23 10.47
C PHE A 116 -12.61 -22.71 10.66
N THR A 117 -11.67 -23.59 10.39
CA THR A 117 -11.76 -25.05 10.62
C THR A 117 -10.48 -25.52 11.32
N ASP A 118 -10.31 -26.82 11.50
CA ASP A 118 -9.06 -27.37 12.07
C ASP A 118 -7.91 -27.35 11.05
N ASP A 119 -8.20 -27.55 9.77
CA ASP A 119 -7.18 -27.59 8.70
C ASP A 119 -6.93 -26.23 8.05
N TYR A 120 -7.92 -25.34 8.06
CA TYR A 120 -7.88 -24.04 7.39
C TYR A 120 -8.29 -22.88 8.29
N ASN A 121 -7.60 -21.77 8.09
CA ASN A 121 -7.95 -20.45 8.61
C ASN A 121 -8.48 -19.56 7.48
N LEU A 122 -9.19 -18.49 7.83
CA LEU A 122 -9.70 -17.48 6.91
C LEU A 122 -8.88 -16.20 7.05
N ALA A 123 -8.28 -15.75 5.95
CA ALA A 123 -7.67 -14.45 5.82
C ALA A 123 -8.66 -13.45 5.20
N PHE A 124 -8.68 -12.21 5.69
CA PHE A 124 -9.53 -11.16 5.14
C PHE A 124 -8.87 -9.79 5.21
N LYS A 125 -9.03 -9.00 4.15
CA LYS A 125 -8.50 -7.65 4.02
C LYS A 125 -9.44 -6.79 3.19
N VAL A 126 -9.49 -5.50 3.52
CA VAL A 126 -10.17 -4.45 2.77
C VAL A 126 -9.19 -3.29 2.60
N GLU A 127 -9.14 -2.75 1.40
CA GLU A 127 -8.33 -1.61 0.99
C GLU A 127 -9.22 -0.52 0.38
N THR A 128 -8.66 0.66 0.16
CA THR A 128 -9.33 1.75 -0.58
C THR A 128 -8.47 2.26 -1.70
N HIS A 129 -9.08 2.58 -2.86
CA HIS A 129 -8.35 3.19 -3.98
C HIS A 129 -9.03 4.46 -4.49
N ASN A 130 -9.31 5.37 -3.57
CA ASN A 130 -10.14 6.57 -3.76
C ASN A 130 -9.53 7.56 -4.77
N HIS A 131 -8.33 8.10 -4.47
CA HIS A 131 -7.70 9.15 -5.27
C HIS A 131 -7.39 8.70 -6.71
N PRO A 132 -6.82 7.50 -6.95
CA PRO A 132 -6.61 7.02 -8.32
C PRO A 132 -7.94 6.86 -9.07
N SER A 133 -8.97 6.34 -8.41
CA SER A 133 -10.31 6.16 -9.02
C SER A 133 -11.03 7.49 -9.31
N ALA A 134 -10.67 8.58 -8.63
CA ALA A 134 -11.19 9.91 -8.92
C ALA A 134 -10.62 10.48 -10.24
N LEU A 135 -9.35 10.13 -10.55
CA LEU A 135 -8.60 10.64 -11.70
C LEU A 135 -8.78 9.76 -12.94
N GLU A 136 -8.67 8.45 -12.77
CA GLU A 136 -8.85 7.45 -13.81
C GLU A 136 -9.63 6.27 -13.22
N PRO A 137 -10.97 6.28 -13.36
CA PRO A 137 -11.84 5.37 -12.62
C PRO A 137 -11.66 3.89 -12.93
N TYR A 138 -11.31 3.52 -14.17
CA TYR A 138 -11.20 2.11 -14.55
C TYR A 138 -9.94 1.48 -13.96
N GLY A 139 -8.76 1.99 -14.32
CA GLY A 139 -7.45 1.51 -13.88
C GLY A 139 -7.23 1.74 -12.39
N GLY A 140 -7.75 2.85 -11.84
CA GLY A 140 -7.78 3.09 -10.40
C GLY A 140 -8.52 1.98 -9.66
N ALA A 141 -9.74 1.63 -10.05
CA ALA A 141 -10.47 0.57 -9.37
C ALA A 141 -9.90 -0.82 -9.62
N GLU A 142 -9.43 -1.08 -10.85
CA GLU A 142 -8.80 -2.32 -11.29
C GLU A 142 -7.58 -2.66 -10.42
N THR A 143 -6.69 -1.68 -10.21
CA THR A 143 -5.49 -1.85 -9.37
C THR A 143 -5.82 -1.92 -7.89
N GLY A 144 -6.91 -1.29 -7.45
CA GLY A 144 -7.41 -1.41 -6.08
C GLY A 144 -7.83 -2.83 -5.72
N ILE A 145 -8.63 -3.49 -6.58
CA ILE A 145 -9.02 -4.89 -6.35
C ILE A 145 -7.83 -5.86 -6.52
N GLY A 146 -6.93 -5.62 -7.49
CA GLY A 146 -5.73 -6.42 -7.64
C GLY A 146 -4.79 -6.32 -6.44
N GLY A 147 -4.61 -5.12 -5.89
CA GLY A 147 -3.82 -4.91 -4.67
C GLY A 147 -4.31 -5.74 -3.48
N VAL A 148 -5.62 -5.71 -3.20
CA VAL A 148 -6.18 -6.48 -2.08
C VAL A 148 -6.17 -8.00 -2.31
N ILE A 149 -6.26 -8.45 -3.57
CA ILE A 149 -6.04 -9.87 -3.90
C ILE A 149 -4.59 -10.26 -3.56
N ARG A 150 -3.61 -9.42 -3.92
CA ARG A 150 -2.20 -9.65 -3.55
C ARG A 150 -1.94 -9.59 -2.06
N ASP A 151 -2.68 -8.81 -1.28
CA ASP A 151 -2.59 -8.84 0.17
C ASP A 151 -2.98 -10.20 0.75
N ILE A 152 -4.04 -10.81 0.21
CA ILE A 152 -4.47 -12.17 0.60
C ILE A 152 -3.45 -13.21 0.14
N LEU A 153 -2.87 -13.04 -1.04
CA LEU A 153 -1.73 -13.87 -1.47
C LEU A 153 -0.48 -13.62 -0.62
N GLY A 154 -0.33 -12.42 -0.07
CA GLY A 154 0.82 -11.97 0.69
C GLY A 154 0.80 -12.43 2.14
N VAL A 155 -0.37 -12.69 2.74
CA VAL A 155 -0.50 -13.02 4.17
C VAL A 155 0.01 -14.43 4.50
N GLY A 156 0.72 -14.58 5.62
CA GLY A 156 1.35 -15.83 6.01
C GLY A 156 2.31 -16.32 4.91
N ARG A 157 2.18 -17.58 4.50
CA ARG A 157 2.88 -18.13 3.32
C ARG A 157 1.97 -18.19 2.09
N GLY A 158 0.87 -17.43 2.09
CA GLY A 158 -0.06 -17.26 0.99
C GLY A 158 -1.40 -17.95 1.21
N ALA A 159 -2.47 -17.15 1.29
CA ALA A 159 -3.84 -17.64 1.29
C ALA A 159 -4.37 -17.72 -0.16
N LYS A 160 -5.26 -18.67 -0.43
CA LYS A 160 -5.97 -18.75 -1.71
C LYS A 160 -7.17 -17.81 -1.67
N PRO A 161 -7.22 -16.74 -2.49
CA PRO A 161 -8.41 -15.91 -2.62
C PRO A 161 -9.61 -16.75 -3.06
N ILE A 162 -10.77 -16.56 -2.40
CA ILE A 162 -12.00 -17.31 -2.69
C ILE A 162 -13.21 -16.42 -2.97
N PHE A 163 -13.22 -15.18 -2.49
CA PHE A 163 -14.27 -14.21 -2.80
C PHE A 163 -13.77 -12.77 -2.65
N ASN A 164 -14.46 -11.85 -3.31
CA ASN A 164 -14.32 -10.41 -3.18
C ASN A 164 -15.58 -9.77 -2.57
N THR A 165 -15.42 -8.56 -2.04
CA THR A 165 -16.49 -7.67 -1.59
C THR A 165 -16.17 -6.23 -2.00
N ASP A 166 -17.19 -5.40 -2.21
CA ASP A 166 -16.97 -3.99 -2.52
C ASP A 166 -17.97 -3.04 -1.83
N ILE A 167 -17.50 -1.82 -1.53
CA ILE A 167 -18.39 -0.73 -1.13
C ILE A 167 -17.99 0.49 -1.93
N PHE A 168 -18.93 1.03 -2.70
CA PHE A 168 -18.71 2.19 -3.55
C PHE A 168 -19.57 3.37 -3.13
N CYS A 169 -18.95 4.54 -2.97
CA CYS A 169 -19.63 5.79 -2.69
C CYS A 169 -19.36 6.80 -3.81
N PHE A 170 -20.41 7.32 -4.44
CA PHE A 170 -20.32 8.24 -5.58
C PHE A 170 -21.17 9.49 -5.39
N GLY A 171 -20.85 10.54 -6.16
CA GLY A 171 -21.77 11.66 -6.35
C GLY A 171 -23.07 11.25 -7.07
N PRO A 172 -24.15 12.04 -6.98
CA PRO A 172 -25.40 11.75 -7.68
C PRO A 172 -25.22 11.61 -9.18
N LEU A 173 -25.83 10.58 -9.77
CA LEU A 173 -25.65 10.27 -11.20
C LEU A 173 -26.37 11.27 -12.12
N ASN A 174 -27.41 11.94 -11.64
CA ASN A 174 -28.17 12.94 -12.38
C ASN A 174 -27.66 14.38 -12.17
N LEU A 175 -26.46 14.54 -11.60
CA LEU A 175 -25.87 15.85 -11.34
C LEU A 175 -25.73 16.66 -12.64
N ASN A 176 -26.06 17.95 -12.58
CA ASN A 176 -25.88 18.83 -13.73
C ASN A 176 -24.39 19.17 -13.91
N PHE A 177 -23.88 19.15 -15.14
CA PHE A 177 -22.49 19.52 -15.45
C PHE A 177 -22.09 20.91 -14.92
N LYS A 178 -23.03 21.87 -14.86
CA LYS A 178 -22.77 23.22 -14.32
C LYS A 178 -22.49 23.23 -12.81
N GLN A 179 -22.87 22.18 -12.09
CA GLN A 179 -22.65 22.04 -10.65
C GLN A 179 -21.35 21.29 -10.33
N LEU A 180 -20.64 20.77 -11.34
CA LEU A 180 -19.38 20.06 -11.14
C LEU A 180 -18.26 21.04 -10.75
N PRO A 181 -17.54 20.77 -9.66
CA PRO A 181 -16.30 21.49 -9.37
C PRO A 181 -15.29 21.32 -10.50
N ALA A 182 -14.53 22.38 -10.80
CA ALA A 182 -13.53 22.37 -11.86
C ALA A 182 -12.47 21.26 -11.63
N GLY A 183 -12.14 20.52 -12.67
CA GLY A 183 -11.17 19.42 -12.60
C GLY A 183 -11.73 18.08 -12.10
N THR A 184 -13.02 18.00 -11.77
CA THR A 184 -13.67 16.75 -11.35
C THR A 184 -14.29 15.99 -12.52
N LEU A 185 -14.20 14.66 -12.49
CA LEU A 185 -14.94 13.81 -13.43
C LEU A 185 -16.41 13.72 -13.01
N HIS A 186 -17.31 13.70 -13.97
CA HIS A 186 -18.74 13.53 -13.71
C HIS A 186 -19.00 12.19 -12.97
N PRO A 187 -19.84 12.13 -11.91
CA PRO A 187 -20.08 10.90 -11.14
C PRO A 187 -20.48 9.68 -11.97
N ARG A 188 -21.31 9.84 -13.01
CA ARG A 188 -21.60 8.79 -14.01
C ARG A 188 -20.36 8.15 -14.65
N ARG A 189 -19.32 8.93 -14.96
CA ARG A 189 -18.07 8.41 -15.53
C ARG A 189 -17.31 7.61 -14.49
N ILE A 190 -17.21 8.14 -13.27
CA ILE A 190 -16.57 7.47 -12.13
C ILE A 190 -17.26 6.13 -11.83
N PHE A 191 -18.58 6.16 -11.64
CA PHE A 191 -19.42 4.97 -11.40
C PHE A 191 -19.17 3.88 -12.45
N LYS A 192 -19.26 4.21 -13.74
CA LYS A 192 -19.09 3.22 -14.82
C LYS A 192 -17.68 2.64 -14.84
N GLY A 193 -16.66 3.48 -14.68
CA GLY A 193 -15.28 3.01 -14.72
C GLY A 193 -14.92 2.16 -13.50
N VAL A 194 -15.30 2.59 -12.29
CA VAL A 194 -15.03 1.83 -11.06
C VAL A 194 -15.67 0.45 -11.11
N VAL A 195 -16.97 0.38 -11.42
CA VAL A 195 -17.71 -0.89 -11.49
C VAL A 195 -17.09 -1.81 -12.55
N SER A 196 -16.71 -1.27 -13.72
CA SER A 196 -16.08 -2.05 -14.78
C SER A 196 -14.70 -2.54 -14.38
N GLY A 197 -13.87 -1.70 -13.76
CA GLY A 197 -12.51 -2.04 -13.34
C GLY A 197 -12.49 -3.16 -12.28
N VAL A 198 -13.32 -3.05 -11.24
CA VAL A 198 -13.41 -4.09 -10.21
C VAL A 198 -13.93 -5.41 -10.80
N ARG A 199 -15.02 -5.34 -11.59
CA ARG A 199 -15.61 -6.51 -12.25
C ARG A 199 -14.60 -7.20 -13.16
N ASP A 200 -13.92 -6.45 -14.03
CA ASP A 200 -13.07 -7.03 -15.07
C ASP A 200 -11.82 -7.69 -14.48
N TYR A 201 -11.20 -7.10 -13.45
CA TYR A 201 -10.08 -7.74 -12.75
C TYR A 201 -10.51 -9.02 -12.01
N GLY A 202 -11.58 -8.92 -11.20
CA GLY A 202 -12.11 -10.06 -10.43
C GLY A 202 -12.51 -11.24 -11.34
N ASN A 203 -13.21 -10.94 -12.45
CA ASN A 203 -13.61 -11.94 -13.44
C ASN A 203 -12.41 -12.64 -14.09
N ARG A 204 -11.38 -11.87 -14.50
CA ARG A 204 -10.17 -12.44 -15.12
C ARG A 204 -9.32 -13.24 -14.13
N MET A 205 -9.36 -12.88 -12.85
CA MET A 205 -8.77 -13.68 -11.77
C MET A 205 -9.58 -14.93 -11.42
N GLY A 206 -10.86 -14.98 -11.82
CA GLY A 206 -11.78 -16.06 -11.47
C GLY A 206 -12.23 -16.03 -10.01
N ILE A 207 -12.32 -14.84 -9.40
CA ILE A 207 -12.72 -14.65 -8.01
C ILE A 207 -14.08 -13.92 -7.98
N PRO A 208 -15.14 -14.54 -7.45
CA PRO A 208 -16.47 -13.93 -7.44
C PRO A 208 -16.55 -12.79 -6.42
N THR A 209 -17.18 -11.67 -6.78
CA THR A 209 -17.65 -10.67 -5.81
C THR A 209 -19.01 -11.12 -5.27
N ILE A 210 -19.08 -11.41 -3.97
CA ILE A 210 -20.25 -12.08 -3.37
C ILE A 210 -21.20 -11.14 -2.63
N ASN A 211 -20.77 -9.94 -2.30
CA ASN A 211 -21.57 -8.93 -1.62
C ASN A 211 -20.98 -7.53 -1.84
N GLY A 212 -21.78 -6.51 -1.55
CA GLY A 212 -21.30 -5.14 -1.52
C GLY A 212 -22.36 -4.11 -1.18
N ALA A 213 -22.03 -2.84 -1.33
CA ALA A 213 -22.96 -1.72 -1.16
C ALA A 213 -22.63 -0.55 -2.09
N ILE A 214 -23.64 0.17 -2.54
CA ILE A 214 -23.49 1.39 -3.34
C ILE A 214 -24.23 2.53 -2.65
N LEU A 215 -23.55 3.65 -2.44
CA LEU A 215 -24.10 4.86 -1.82
C LEU A 215 -23.91 6.06 -2.74
N PHE A 216 -24.92 6.94 -2.78
CA PHE A 216 -24.87 8.18 -3.53
C PHE A 216 -25.06 9.38 -2.60
N ASP A 217 -24.09 10.29 -2.57
CA ASP A 217 -24.16 11.52 -1.78
C ASP A 217 -23.34 12.64 -2.43
N GLN A 218 -23.78 13.89 -2.28
CA GLN A 218 -23.09 15.07 -2.80
C GLN A 218 -21.66 15.21 -2.23
N GLY A 219 -21.41 14.71 -1.02
CA GLY A 219 -20.09 14.68 -0.38
C GLY A 219 -19.05 13.85 -1.14
N TYR A 220 -19.46 12.98 -2.06
CA TYR A 220 -18.58 12.12 -2.85
C TYR A 220 -18.33 12.62 -4.28
N ILE A 221 -18.72 13.85 -4.63
CA ILE A 221 -18.52 14.40 -5.98
C ILE A 221 -17.04 14.47 -6.37
N CYS A 222 -16.20 15.05 -5.50
CA CYS A 222 -14.79 15.28 -5.81
C CYS A 222 -13.93 14.04 -5.58
N ASN A 223 -14.30 13.22 -4.60
CA ASN A 223 -13.54 12.05 -4.19
C ASN A 223 -14.51 10.90 -3.90
N PRO A 224 -14.61 9.90 -4.80
CA PRO A 224 -15.40 8.71 -4.53
C PRO A 224 -14.73 7.90 -3.40
N LEU A 225 -15.50 7.05 -2.74
CA LEU A 225 -14.92 6.01 -1.91
C LEU A 225 -15.02 4.68 -2.66
N VAL A 226 -13.89 4.01 -2.83
CA VAL A 226 -13.79 2.74 -3.56
C VAL A 226 -13.13 1.74 -2.61
N PHE A 227 -13.95 1.03 -1.84
CA PHE A 227 -13.50 -0.05 -0.97
C PHE A 227 -13.53 -1.36 -1.75
N CYS A 228 -12.42 -2.07 -1.74
CA CYS A 228 -12.29 -3.41 -2.30
C CYS A 228 -11.80 -4.34 -1.19
N GLY A 229 -12.43 -5.49 -1.03
CA GLY A 229 -12.03 -6.51 -0.07
C GLY A 229 -11.92 -7.89 -0.69
N THR A 230 -11.06 -8.71 -0.13
CA THR A 230 -10.87 -10.10 -0.55
C THR A 230 -10.77 -11.01 0.68
N GLY A 231 -11.44 -12.15 0.61
CA GLY A 231 -11.31 -13.24 1.57
C GLY A 231 -10.57 -14.43 0.95
N GLY A 232 -9.74 -15.11 1.74
CA GLY A 232 -8.98 -16.25 1.29
C GLY A 232 -8.79 -17.34 2.33
N LEU A 233 -8.64 -18.59 1.89
CA LEU A 233 -8.34 -19.74 2.76
C LEU A 233 -6.85 -19.98 2.85
N ILE A 234 -6.33 -20.16 4.05
CA ILE A 234 -4.93 -20.49 4.31
C ILE A 234 -4.84 -21.76 5.16
N PRO A 235 -4.00 -22.75 4.81
CA PRO A 235 -3.79 -23.91 5.67
C PRO A 235 -3.28 -23.47 7.06
N ALA A 236 -3.77 -24.08 8.13
CA ALA A 236 -3.53 -23.65 9.50
C ALA A 236 -2.03 -23.58 9.87
N ASN A 237 -1.20 -24.43 9.25
CA ASN A 237 0.25 -24.47 9.45
C ASN A 237 1.05 -23.46 8.58
N GLN A 238 0.39 -22.66 7.74
CA GLN A 238 1.03 -21.72 6.81
C GLN A 238 0.90 -20.24 7.22
N CYS A 239 0.34 -19.95 8.40
CA CYS A 239 0.09 -18.56 8.84
C CYS A 239 1.35 -17.79 9.28
N LYS A 240 2.49 -18.46 9.49
CA LYS A 240 3.71 -17.82 10.00
C LYS A 240 4.73 -17.56 8.89
N LYS A 241 5.29 -16.34 8.90
CA LYS A 241 6.41 -15.90 8.06
C LYS A 241 7.73 -16.02 8.81
N THR A 242 8.80 -16.35 8.10
CA THR A 242 10.18 -16.29 8.60
C THR A 242 11.16 -15.76 7.56
N VAL A 243 12.16 -15.01 8.00
CA VAL A 243 13.25 -14.50 7.16
C VAL A 243 14.57 -14.81 7.85
N LEU A 244 15.46 -15.54 7.17
CA LEU A 244 16.77 -15.90 7.68
C LEU A 244 17.89 -15.25 6.88
N SER A 245 19.01 -14.99 7.54
CA SER A 245 20.23 -14.56 6.87
C SER A 245 20.66 -15.61 5.83
N GLY A 246 20.97 -15.16 4.61
CA GLY A 246 21.33 -16.02 3.50
C GLY A 246 20.16 -16.49 2.63
N ASP A 247 18.90 -16.26 3.05
CA ASP A 247 17.75 -16.45 2.17
C ASP A 247 17.82 -15.45 1.00
N LEU A 248 17.37 -15.91 -0.17
CA LEU A 248 17.38 -15.13 -1.41
C LEU A 248 16.13 -14.26 -1.50
N ILE A 249 16.31 -13.08 -2.10
CA ILE A 249 15.21 -12.17 -2.47
C ILE A 249 14.87 -12.48 -3.92
N VAL A 250 13.68 -13.04 -4.15
CA VAL A 250 13.20 -13.40 -5.49
C VAL A 250 12.00 -12.54 -5.83
N ALA A 251 12.11 -11.72 -6.88
CA ALA A 251 10.99 -10.98 -7.44
C ALA A 251 10.23 -11.88 -8.41
N ILE A 252 8.90 -11.89 -8.33
CA ILE A 252 8.04 -12.64 -9.25
C ILE A 252 7.00 -11.73 -9.92
N GLY A 253 6.53 -12.15 -11.09
CA GLY A 253 5.41 -11.53 -11.79
C GLY A 253 5.82 -10.40 -12.75
N GLY A 254 5.18 -9.25 -12.61
CA GLY A 254 5.32 -8.10 -13.52
C GLY A 254 6.72 -7.50 -13.58
N ARG A 255 7.01 -6.80 -14.69
CA ARG A 255 8.27 -6.06 -14.88
C ARG A 255 8.18 -4.64 -14.35
N THR A 256 9.32 -4.11 -13.92
CA THR A 256 9.46 -2.79 -13.29
C THR A 256 9.49 -1.68 -14.35
N GLY A 257 8.70 -0.62 -14.15
CA GLY A 257 8.65 0.57 -15.01
C GLY A 257 8.42 1.85 -14.19
N ARG A 258 8.29 3.01 -14.85
CA ARG A 258 7.90 4.29 -14.22
C ARG A 258 6.39 4.35 -13.90
N ASP A 259 5.85 3.27 -13.37
CA ASP A 259 4.45 3.14 -13.02
C ASP A 259 4.26 3.58 -11.56
N GLY A 260 3.36 4.52 -11.32
CA GLY A 260 2.99 4.97 -9.98
C GLY A 260 4.14 5.49 -9.11
N ILE A 261 5.24 5.97 -9.71
CA ILE A 261 6.31 6.60 -8.94
C ILE A 261 5.72 7.78 -8.16
N HIS A 262 6.11 7.88 -6.88
CA HIS A 262 5.57 8.81 -5.90
C HIS A 262 4.08 8.57 -5.55
N GLY A 263 3.51 7.41 -5.87
CA GLY A 263 2.10 7.08 -5.54
C GLY A 263 1.79 7.19 -4.05
N ALA A 264 2.61 6.59 -3.17
CA ALA A 264 2.40 6.69 -1.72
C ALA A 264 2.57 8.12 -1.15
N THR A 265 3.52 8.88 -1.68
CA THR A 265 3.74 10.28 -1.27
C THR A 265 2.69 11.23 -1.83
N PHE A 266 2.11 10.90 -2.99
CA PHE A 266 1.05 11.63 -3.68
C PHE A 266 -0.34 11.38 -3.08
N SER A 267 -0.67 10.13 -2.73
CA SER A 267 -1.94 9.80 -2.04
C SER A 267 -2.04 10.46 -0.66
N SER A 268 -0.91 10.95 -0.13
CA SER A 268 -0.79 11.71 1.11
C SER A 268 -0.96 13.24 0.93
N LEU A 269 -1.13 13.76 -0.29
CA LEU A 269 -1.31 15.18 -0.61
C LEU A 269 -2.78 15.51 -0.91
N SER A 270 -3.19 16.76 -0.65
CA SER A 270 -4.49 17.28 -1.06
C SER A 270 -4.55 17.52 -2.58
N LEU A 271 -5.72 17.30 -3.20
CA LEU A 271 -5.96 17.60 -4.62
C LEU A 271 -5.96 19.12 -4.87
N ASP A 272 -4.84 19.67 -5.34
CA ASP A 272 -4.74 21.05 -5.82
C ASP A 272 -4.62 21.11 -7.35
N LYS A 273 -4.91 22.27 -7.95
CA LYS A 273 -4.93 22.48 -9.42
C LYS A 273 -3.60 22.17 -10.12
N ASP A 274 -2.47 22.25 -9.42
CA ASP A 274 -1.11 22.08 -9.98
C ASP A 274 -0.54 20.66 -9.77
N THR A 275 -1.39 19.74 -9.32
CA THR A 275 -0.97 18.38 -8.97
C THR A 275 -0.64 17.59 -10.24
N LYS A 276 0.66 17.41 -10.53
CA LYS A 276 1.14 16.61 -11.67
C LYS A 276 0.69 15.16 -11.52
N THR A 277 -0.11 14.66 -12.46
CA THR A 277 -0.58 13.27 -12.46
C THR A 277 0.59 12.31 -12.69
N SER A 278 0.87 11.44 -11.72
CA SER A 278 1.69 10.25 -11.95
C SER A 278 0.97 9.36 -12.99
N PRO A 279 1.67 8.69 -13.91
CA PRO A 279 1.03 7.83 -14.89
C PRO A 279 0.16 6.78 -14.19
N VAL A 280 -1.11 6.75 -14.59
CA VAL A 280 -2.13 5.85 -14.05
C VAL A 280 -1.65 4.41 -14.20
N GLN A 281 -1.69 3.67 -13.10
CA GLN A 281 -1.37 2.25 -13.08
C GLN A 281 -2.46 1.47 -13.82
N ILE A 282 -2.06 0.62 -14.78
CA ILE A 282 -2.95 -0.30 -15.49
C ILE A 282 -2.68 -1.69 -14.96
N GLY A 283 -3.74 -2.40 -14.56
CA GLY A 283 -3.63 -3.76 -14.06
C GLY A 283 -3.45 -4.78 -15.19
N HIS A 284 -2.79 -5.90 -14.88
CA HIS A 284 -2.63 -7.05 -15.76
C HIS A 284 -3.09 -8.35 -15.07
N PRO A 285 -4.41 -8.54 -14.85
CA PRO A 285 -4.95 -9.64 -14.04
C PRO A 285 -4.58 -11.03 -14.55
N ILE A 286 -4.39 -11.22 -15.86
CA ILE A 286 -3.97 -12.51 -16.40
C ILE A 286 -2.56 -12.89 -15.90
N ALA A 287 -1.66 -11.92 -15.74
CA ALA A 287 -0.33 -12.18 -15.19
C ALA A 287 -0.42 -12.50 -13.70
N GLU A 288 -1.29 -11.80 -12.97
CA GLU A 288 -1.57 -12.08 -11.56
C GLU A 288 -2.16 -13.47 -11.34
N LYS A 289 -3.08 -13.90 -12.20
CA LYS A 289 -3.65 -15.24 -12.17
C LYS A 289 -2.59 -16.32 -12.37
N LYS A 290 -1.72 -16.16 -13.38
CA LYS A 290 -0.62 -17.09 -13.65
C LYS A 290 0.29 -17.25 -12.43
N PHE A 291 0.73 -16.15 -11.81
CA PHE A 291 1.59 -16.27 -10.63
C PHE A 291 0.84 -16.76 -9.39
N THR A 292 -0.45 -16.45 -9.25
CA THR A 292 -1.29 -16.90 -8.13
C THR A 292 -1.31 -18.43 -8.03
N ASP A 293 -1.67 -19.11 -9.13
CA ASP A 293 -1.79 -20.56 -9.13
C ASP A 293 -0.42 -21.23 -8.86
N THR A 294 0.63 -20.67 -9.45
CA THR A 294 2.00 -21.15 -9.28
C THR A 294 2.53 -20.93 -7.87
N LEU A 295 2.19 -19.79 -7.25
CA LEU A 295 2.58 -19.43 -5.89
C LEU A 295 1.96 -20.37 -4.87
N LEU A 296 0.68 -20.73 -5.04
CA LEU A 296 0.00 -21.69 -4.16
C LEU A 296 0.62 -23.09 -4.27
N GLU A 297 1.01 -23.54 -5.46
CA GLU A 297 1.77 -24.79 -5.60
C GLU A 297 3.15 -24.70 -4.91
N ALA A 298 3.84 -23.56 -5.05
CA ALA A 298 5.13 -23.34 -4.40
C ALA A 298 5.04 -23.32 -2.87
N ARG A 299 3.93 -22.80 -2.31
CA ARG A 299 3.61 -22.87 -0.87
C ARG A 299 3.49 -24.31 -0.42
N ASP A 300 2.69 -25.11 -1.12
CA ASP A 300 2.36 -26.49 -0.74
C ASP A 300 3.61 -27.38 -0.82
N LYS A 301 4.54 -27.09 -1.73
CA LYS A 301 5.87 -27.70 -1.82
C LYS A 301 6.91 -27.12 -0.84
N ASN A 302 6.54 -26.13 -0.03
CA ASN A 302 7.41 -25.45 0.92
C ASN A 302 8.68 -24.83 0.29
N LEU A 303 8.54 -24.17 -0.86
CA LEU A 303 9.69 -23.64 -1.61
C LEU A 303 10.20 -22.27 -1.13
N TYR A 304 9.40 -21.54 -0.35
CA TYR A 304 9.76 -20.25 0.24
C TYR A 304 9.31 -20.15 1.70
N ARG A 305 9.91 -19.24 2.46
CA ARG A 305 9.63 -19.03 3.90
C ARG A 305 8.64 -17.91 4.18
N SER A 306 8.68 -16.88 3.35
CA SER A 306 7.84 -15.69 3.45
C SER A 306 7.64 -15.10 2.07
N LEU A 307 6.65 -14.23 1.96
CA LEU A 307 6.40 -13.40 0.80
C LEU A 307 5.72 -12.09 1.23
N THR A 308 5.72 -11.12 0.32
CA THR A 308 4.91 -9.91 0.43
C THR A 308 4.63 -9.36 -0.95
N ASP A 309 3.56 -8.59 -1.09
CA ASP A 309 3.23 -7.86 -2.31
C ASP A 309 4.20 -6.68 -2.53
N CYS A 310 4.27 -6.20 -3.77
CA CYS A 310 4.92 -4.95 -4.13
C CYS A 310 3.87 -3.88 -4.48
N GLY A 311 3.20 -3.33 -3.47
CA GLY A 311 2.31 -2.18 -3.61
C GLY A 311 3.04 -0.83 -3.52
N ALA A 312 2.56 0.03 -2.62
CA ALA A 312 3.11 1.36 -2.37
C ALA A 312 4.61 1.32 -2.01
N GLY A 313 5.42 2.13 -2.68
CA GLY A 313 6.88 2.12 -2.52
C GLY A 313 7.61 0.89 -3.12
N GLY A 314 6.91 -0.06 -3.74
CA GLY A 314 7.52 -1.13 -4.53
C GLY A 314 8.50 -2.02 -3.77
N PHE A 315 9.67 -2.27 -4.38
CA PHE A 315 10.72 -3.07 -3.73
C PHE A 315 11.25 -2.42 -2.45
N SER A 316 11.21 -1.08 -2.37
CA SER A 316 11.58 -0.34 -1.16
C SER A 316 10.78 -0.78 0.05
N SER A 317 9.46 -0.87 -0.10
CA SER A 317 8.59 -1.33 0.98
C SER A 317 8.77 -2.84 1.19
N ALA A 318 8.57 -3.63 0.14
CA ALA A 318 8.56 -5.09 0.22
C ALA A 318 9.84 -5.68 0.85
N VAL A 319 11.01 -5.27 0.36
CA VAL A 319 12.30 -5.75 0.88
C VAL A 319 12.66 -5.04 2.19
N GLY A 320 12.31 -3.77 2.34
CA GLY A 320 12.57 -2.99 3.55
C GLY A 320 11.86 -3.55 4.77
N GLU A 321 10.60 -3.97 4.62
CA GLU A 321 9.78 -4.56 5.69
C GLU A 321 10.19 -6.00 5.99
N LEU A 322 10.31 -6.87 4.99
CA LEU A 322 10.80 -8.24 5.17
C LEU A 322 12.20 -8.26 5.81
N GLY A 323 13.05 -7.31 5.42
CA GLY A 323 14.43 -7.20 5.88
C GLY A 323 14.61 -6.39 7.18
N LYS A 324 13.54 -5.93 7.83
CA LYS A 324 13.62 -5.01 8.97
C LYS A 324 14.58 -5.48 10.08
N GLU A 325 14.54 -6.76 10.44
CA GLU A 325 15.34 -7.32 11.52
C GLU A 325 16.68 -7.93 11.05
N THR A 326 16.80 -8.25 9.75
CA THR A 326 17.93 -8.99 9.18
C THR A 326 18.90 -8.05 8.42
N GLY A 327 18.38 -7.07 7.72
CA GLY A 327 19.05 -6.36 6.64
C GLY A 327 18.93 -7.09 5.30
N ALA A 328 19.33 -6.40 4.23
CA ALA A 328 19.24 -6.90 2.86
C ALA A 328 20.34 -6.31 1.97
N ILE A 329 20.79 -7.10 1.00
CA ILE A 329 21.60 -6.65 -0.14
C ILE A 329 20.78 -6.89 -1.40
N VAL A 330 20.55 -5.84 -2.19
CA VAL A 330 19.82 -5.90 -3.46
C VAL A 330 20.69 -5.35 -4.59
N TYR A 331 20.60 -6.02 -5.75
CA TYR A 331 21.27 -5.65 -7.00
C TYR A 331 20.21 -5.16 -7.98
N LEU A 332 20.11 -3.85 -8.15
CA LEU A 332 19.03 -3.21 -8.90
C LEU A 332 19.07 -3.55 -10.39
N GLU A 333 20.25 -3.82 -10.95
CA GLU A 333 20.40 -4.25 -12.34
C GLU A 333 19.83 -5.64 -12.63
N LYS A 334 19.53 -6.43 -11.60
CA LYS A 334 18.90 -7.75 -11.74
C LYS A 334 17.38 -7.67 -11.75
N ALA A 335 16.78 -6.54 -11.37
CA ALA A 335 15.33 -6.40 -11.39
C ALA A 335 14.81 -6.50 -12.84
N PRO A 336 13.76 -7.30 -13.12
CA PRO A 336 13.11 -7.32 -14.43
C PRO A 336 12.57 -5.93 -14.77
N LEU A 337 12.94 -5.38 -15.94
CA LEU A 337 12.54 -4.04 -16.38
C LEU A 337 11.67 -4.11 -17.64
N LYS A 338 10.64 -3.26 -17.74
CA LYS A 338 9.81 -3.10 -18.95
C LYS A 338 10.61 -2.52 -20.12
N TYR A 339 11.51 -1.57 -19.80
CA TYR A 339 12.35 -0.86 -20.75
C TYR A 339 13.65 -0.40 -20.08
N GLN A 340 14.66 -0.12 -20.92
CA GLN A 340 15.95 0.40 -20.46
C GLN A 340 15.86 1.88 -20.05
N GLY A 341 16.83 2.35 -19.26
CA GLY A 341 16.97 3.79 -18.95
C GLY A 341 16.29 4.26 -17.66
N LEU A 342 15.75 3.34 -16.85
CA LEU A 342 15.32 3.64 -15.48
C LEU A 342 16.53 4.00 -14.61
N LEU A 343 16.37 5.02 -13.78
CA LEU A 343 17.32 5.39 -12.74
C LEU A 343 17.26 4.38 -11.59
N PRO A 344 18.35 4.19 -10.82
CA PRO A 344 18.37 3.22 -9.72
C PRO A 344 17.25 3.43 -8.70
N TRP A 345 16.95 4.68 -8.34
CA TRP A 345 15.85 4.98 -7.41
C TRP A 345 14.49 4.68 -8.03
N GLU A 346 14.28 4.92 -9.34
CA GLU A 346 13.04 4.59 -10.05
C GLU A 346 12.77 3.08 -10.04
N ILE A 347 13.81 2.25 -10.26
CA ILE A 347 13.69 0.78 -10.18
C ILE A 347 13.25 0.36 -8.77
N TRP A 348 13.81 1.02 -7.76
CA TRP A 348 13.61 0.66 -6.35
C TRP A 348 12.23 1.01 -5.81
N VAL A 349 11.72 2.19 -6.15
CA VAL A 349 10.43 2.70 -5.64
C VAL A 349 9.25 2.57 -6.60
N SER A 350 9.48 2.04 -7.80
CA SER A 350 8.43 1.76 -8.79
C SER A 350 7.26 1.00 -8.17
N GLU A 351 6.04 1.46 -8.44
CA GLU A 351 4.78 0.83 -8.01
C GLU A 351 4.12 0.09 -9.19
N ALA A 352 4.94 -0.46 -10.09
CA ALA A 352 4.47 -1.35 -11.15
C ALA A 352 3.72 -2.54 -10.54
N GLN A 353 2.60 -2.89 -11.15
CA GLN A 353 1.62 -3.84 -10.64
C GLN A 353 2.05 -5.31 -10.85
N GLU A 354 1.27 -6.22 -10.26
CA GLU A 354 1.44 -7.68 -10.37
C GLU A 354 2.81 -8.21 -9.94
N ARG A 355 3.42 -7.59 -8.94
CA ARG A 355 4.73 -8.00 -8.40
C ARG A 355 4.63 -8.44 -6.95
N MET A 356 5.43 -9.45 -6.61
CA MET A 356 5.64 -9.89 -5.24
C MET A 356 7.13 -10.21 -5.00
N VAL A 357 7.53 -10.21 -3.74
CA VAL A 357 8.87 -10.64 -3.30
C VAL A 357 8.75 -11.89 -2.44
N LEU A 358 9.50 -12.93 -2.80
CA LEU A 358 9.61 -14.18 -2.05
C LEU A 358 10.95 -14.25 -1.32
N VAL A 359 10.90 -14.87 -0.14
CA VAL A 359 12.08 -15.21 0.69
C VAL A 359 12.39 -16.68 0.50
N VAL A 360 13.42 -16.98 -0.30
CA VAL A 360 13.66 -18.33 -0.83
C VAL A 360 14.95 -18.92 -0.26
N PRO A 361 14.92 -20.07 0.42
CA PRO A 361 16.14 -20.78 0.81
C PRO A 361 16.97 -21.14 -0.43
N PRO A 362 18.30 -20.94 -0.45
CA PRO A 362 19.13 -21.21 -1.63
C PRO A 362 18.97 -22.63 -2.20
N LYS A 363 18.79 -23.64 -1.32
CA LYS A 363 18.58 -25.03 -1.70
C LYS A 363 17.26 -25.28 -2.47
N LYS A 364 16.28 -24.39 -2.34
CA LYS A 364 14.97 -24.48 -2.98
C LYS A 364 14.85 -23.67 -4.27
N LEU A 365 15.84 -22.82 -4.57
CA LEU A 365 15.80 -21.91 -5.71
C LEU A 365 15.57 -22.64 -7.04
N LYS A 366 16.34 -23.70 -7.34
CA LYS A 366 16.26 -24.40 -8.63
C LYS A 366 14.86 -24.99 -8.86
N GLU A 367 14.28 -25.56 -7.82
CA GLU A 367 12.93 -26.13 -7.86
C GLU A 367 11.88 -25.04 -8.05
N LEU A 368 12.01 -23.91 -7.33
CA LEU A 368 11.13 -22.75 -7.46
C LEU A 368 11.17 -22.16 -8.87
N LEU A 369 12.36 -21.89 -9.42
CA LEU A 369 12.49 -21.33 -10.77
C LEU A 369 11.91 -22.27 -11.84
N LYS A 370 12.11 -23.59 -11.70
CA LYS A 370 11.53 -24.58 -12.60
C LYS A 370 10.00 -24.54 -12.56
N LEU A 371 9.41 -24.46 -11.36
CA LEU A 371 7.97 -24.36 -11.19
C LEU A 371 7.40 -23.08 -11.82
N PHE A 372 8.01 -21.93 -11.54
CA PHE A 372 7.59 -20.64 -12.10
C PHE A 372 7.70 -20.57 -13.62
N SER A 373 8.74 -21.18 -14.20
CA SER A 373 8.90 -21.23 -15.66
C SER A 373 7.84 -22.10 -16.36
N ARG A 374 7.25 -23.09 -15.68
CA ARG A 374 6.24 -23.98 -16.27
C ARG A 374 4.96 -23.23 -16.65
N GLU A 375 4.61 -22.23 -15.83
CA GLU A 375 3.42 -21.39 -16.02
C GLU A 375 3.77 -20.04 -16.66
N ASP A 376 4.98 -19.91 -17.26
CA ASP A 376 5.46 -18.67 -17.89
C ASP A 376 5.35 -17.45 -16.94
N VAL A 377 5.76 -17.64 -15.68
CA VAL A 377 5.86 -16.58 -14.67
C VAL A 377 7.33 -16.24 -14.47
N GLU A 378 7.69 -14.99 -14.72
CA GLU A 378 9.05 -14.51 -14.50
C GLU A 378 9.39 -14.52 -12.99
N ALA A 379 10.51 -15.15 -12.64
CA ALA A 379 11.02 -15.24 -11.27
C ALA A 379 12.53 -14.98 -11.26
N THR A 380 12.96 -13.92 -10.57
CA THR A 380 14.33 -13.41 -10.69
C THR A 380 14.95 -13.13 -9.33
N VAL A 381 16.14 -13.68 -9.08
CA VAL A 381 16.91 -13.40 -7.86
C VAL A 381 17.51 -11.99 -7.95
N ILE A 382 17.00 -11.07 -7.13
CA ILE A 382 17.45 -9.68 -7.11
C ILE A 382 18.39 -9.38 -5.93
N GLY A 383 18.52 -10.30 -4.97
CA GLY A 383 19.33 -10.05 -3.78
C GLY A 383 19.30 -11.17 -2.76
N LYS A 384 19.71 -10.85 -1.54
CA LYS A 384 19.66 -11.74 -0.38
C LYS A 384 19.43 -10.97 0.92
N PHE A 385 18.77 -11.60 1.87
CA PHE A 385 18.74 -11.13 3.25
C PHE A 385 20.07 -11.43 3.93
N THR A 386 20.45 -10.57 4.87
CA THR A 386 21.74 -10.64 5.58
C THR A 386 21.52 -10.74 7.08
N GLY A 387 22.57 -10.63 7.88
CA GLY A 387 22.47 -10.36 9.32
C GLY A 387 22.99 -8.96 9.69
N SER A 388 23.19 -8.09 8.71
CA SER A 388 23.89 -6.81 8.91
C SER A 388 23.02 -5.71 9.50
N LYS A 389 21.69 -5.91 9.56
CA LYS A 389 20.69 -4.90 9.94
C LYS A 389 20.81 -3.60 9.13
N LYS A 390 21.29 -3.71 7.89
CA LYS A 390 21.43 -2.61 6.94
C LYS A 390 20.72 -2.95 5.64
N LEU A 391 20.09 -1.95 5.05
CA LEU A 391 19.63 -1.97 3.66
C LEU A 391 20.78 -1.48 2.78
N GLN A 392 21.26 -2.35 1.91
CA GLN A 392 22.35 -2.06 0.98
C GLN A 392 21.89 -2.31 -0.45
N LEU A 393 21.90 -1.26 -1.27
CA LEU A 393 21.51 -1.36 -2.67
C LEU A 393 22.74 -1.11 -3.54
N PHE A 394 22.92 -1.96 -4.53
CA PHE A 394 23.95 -1.85 -5.54
C PHE A 394 23.29 -1.65 -6.89
N TYR A 395 23.88 -0.77 -7.70
CA TYR A 395 23.60 -0.69 -9.12
C TYR A 395 24.92 -0.86 -9.85
N ARG A 396 25.04 -1.99 -10.55
CA ARG A 396 26.32 -2.46 -11.12
C ARG A 396 27.37 -2.59 -10.00
N LYS A 397 28.54 -1.97 -10.16
CA LYS A 397 29.62 -2.01 -9.15
C LYS A 397 29.49 -0.94 -8.07
N THR A 398 28.50 -0.05 -8.15
CA THR A 398 28.37 1.10 -7.24
C THR A 398 27.34 0.83 -6.16
N ARG A 399 27.72 1.01 -4.89
CA ARG A 399 26.75 1.02 -3.78
C ARG A 399 26.00 2.34 -3.78
N VAL A 400 24.71 2.30 -4.08
CA VAL A 400 23.85 3.47 -4.20
C VAL A 400 23.06 3.77 -2.92
N CYS A 401 22.82 2.78 -2.05
CA CYS A 401 22.17 2.98 -0.76
C CYS A 401 22.87 2.20 0.34
N ASN A 402 22.95 2.79 1.54
CA ASN A 402 23.43 2.15 2.75
C ASN A 402 22.74 2.76 3.98
N LEU A 403 21.56 2.24 4.33
CA LEU A 403 20.76 2.69 5.47
C LEU A 403 20.75 1.66 6.58
N LYS A 404 20.75 2.12 7.84
CA LYS A 404 20.48 1.25 8.99
C LYS A 404 18.98 0.97 9.05
N MET A 405 18.58 -0.30 9.15
CA MET A 405 17.16 -0.68 9.21
C MET A 405 16.47 -0.08 10.44
N ASP A 406 17.18 0.01 11.56
CA ASP A 406 16.70 0.67 12.78
C ASP A 406 16.30 2.14 12.53
N PHE A 407 17.16 2.92 11.87
CA PHE A 407 16.82 4.29 11.51
C PHE A 407 15.65 4.36 10.52
N LEU A 408 15.63 3.48 9.52
CA LEU A 408 14.57 3.46 8.52
C LEU A 408 13.19 3.21 9.17
N HIS A 409 13.10 2.30 10.14
CA HIS A 409 11.83 1.88 10.73
C HIS A 409 11.48 2.55 12.06
N GLN A 410 12.45 3.12 12.77
CA GLN A 410 12.26 3.75 14.10
C GLN A 410 12.71 5.21 14.16
N GLY A 411 13.27 5.75 13.07
CA GLY A 411 13.81 7.11 13.02
C GLY A 411 12.76 8.21 12.81
N LEU A 412 11.51 7.88 12.49
CA LEU A 412 10.46 8.87 12.29
C LEU A 412 10.25 9.68 13.59
N PRO A 413 10.34 11.03 13.57
CA PRO A 413 10.09 11.84 14.75
C PRO A 413 8.62 11.73 15.19
N GLY A 414 8.39 11.78 16.50
CA GLY A 414 7.03 11.73 17.06
C GLY A 414 6.17 12.92 16.59
N ILE A 415 4.98 12.62 16.08
CA ILE A 415 4.05 13.63 15.56
C ILE A 415 3.03 13.97 16.65
N ARG A 416 2.78 15.27 16.82
CA ARG A 416 1.75 15.79 17.71
C ARG A 416 0.67 16.49 16.90
N LYS A 417 -0.60 16.21 17.21
CA LYS A 417 -1.76 16.86 16.60
C LYS A 417 -2.69 17.36 17.70
N ARG A 418 -3.42 18.43 17.41
CA ARG A 418 -4.50 18.93 18.28
C ARG A 418 -5.84 18.67 17.59
N ALA A 419 -6.79 18.12 18.32
CA ALA A 419 -8.15 17.86 17.86
C ALA A 419 -9.14 18.50 18.84
N ILE A 420 -10.14 19.20 18.33
CA ILE A 420 -11.18 19.85 19.13
C ILE A 420 -12.53 19.38 18.60
N TRP A 421 -13.28 18.66 19.42
CA TRP A 421 -14.63 18.29 19.09
C TRP A 421 -15.57 19.49 19.21
N LYS A 422 -16.37 19.70 18.17
CA LYS A 422 -17.43 20.70 18.13
C LYS A 422 -18.73 19.99 17.79
N ALA A 423 -19.62 19.87 18.77
CA ALA A 423 -20.93 19.28 18.57
C ALA A 423 -21.68 20.07 17.49
N LYS A 424 -21.98 19.41 16.36
CA LYS A 424 -22.89 19.97 15.35
C LYS A 424 -24.32 19.72 15.82
N LYS A 425 -25.11 20.78 16.00
CA LYS A 425 -26.55 20.69 16.25
C LYS A 425 -27.27 20.75 14.91
N PHE A 426 -27.79 19.62 14.46
CA PHE A 426 -28.72 19.59 13.34
C PHE A 426 -30.15 19.68 13.88
N LYS A 427 -31.03 20.39 13.18
CA LYS A 427 -32.46 20.38 13.53
C LYS A 427 -33.05 19.06 13.04
N GLU A 428 -33.86 18.42 13.88
CA GLU A 428 -34.64 17.26 13.45
C GLU A 428 -35.52 17.68 12.25
N PRO A 429 -35.45 16.96 11.11
CA PRO A 429 -36.27 17.31 9.97
C PRO A 429 -37.75 17.12 10.33
N SER A 430 -38.51 18.22 10.29
CA SER A 430 -39.96 18.19 10.44
C SER A 430 -40.60 18.39 9.07
N PHE A 431 -41.45 17.45 8.66
CA PHE A 431 -42.22 17.51 7.43
C PHE A 431 -43.59 16.86 7.63
N SER A 432 -44.61 17.37 6.93
CA SER A 432 -45.95 16.80 6.97
C SER A 432 -45.97 15.45 6.25
N GLN A 433 -46.85 14.54 6.70
CA GLN A 433 -47.06 13.27 6.01
C GLN A 433 -47.41 13.54 4.53
N PRO A 434 -46.66 12.97 3.57
CA PRO A 434 -46.96 13.18 2.17
C PRO A 434 -48.35 12.64 1.82
N GLY A 435 -49.17 13.44 1.13
CA GLY A 435 -50.53 13.06 0.75
C GLY A 435 -50.62 11.87 -0.20
N ASN A 436 -49.51 11.41 -0.77
CA ASN A 436 -49.43 10.22 -1.60
C ASN A 436 -48.18 9.40 -1.26
N LEU A 437 -48.32 8.45 -0.33
CA LEU A 437 -47.24 7.57 0.10
C LEU A 437 -46.75 6.65 -1.03
N THR A 438 -47.63 6.25 -1.94
CA THR A 438 -47.26 5.45 -3.13
C THR A 438 -46.26 6.18 -4.02
N LYS A 439 -46.42 7.49 -4.21
CA LYS A 439 -45.47 8.32 -4.97
C LYS A 439 -44.12 8.42 -4.26
N ILE A 440 -44.09 8.43 -2.93
CA ILE A 440 -42.85 8.46 -2.14
C ILE A 440 -42.15 7.11 -2.21
N LEU A 441 -42.88 6.01 -2.03
CA LEU A 441 -42.34 4.66 -2.19
C LEU A 441 -41.73 4.47 -3.57
N LYS A 442 -42.41 4.90 -4.64
CA LYS A 442 -41.88 4.89 -6.03
C LYS A 442 -40.65 5.76 -6.26
N LYS A 443 -40.32 6.68 -5.34
CA LYS A 443 -39.08 7.47 -5.39
C LYS A 443 -37.95 6.84 -4.57
N LEU A 444 -38.30 6.01 -3.59
CA LEU A 444 -37.34 5.31 -2.72
C LEU A 444 -36.85 4.01 -3.37
N LEU A 445 -37.77 3.29 -4.04
CA LEU A 445 -37.47 2.20 -4.97
C LEU A 445 -36.87 2.78 -6.26
#